data_AF-A0A2T2T9S7-F1
#
_entry.id   AF-A0A2T2T9S7-F1
#
_cell.length_a   1.000
_cell.length_b   1.000
_cell.length_c   1.000
_cell.angle_alpha   90.00
_cell.angle_beta   90.00
_cell.angle_gamma   90.00
#
_symmetry.space_group_name_H-M   'P 1'
#
loop_
_entity.id
_entity.type
_entity.pdbx_description
1 polymer ?
#
loop_
_entity_poly.entity_id
_entity_poly.type
_entity_poly.pdbx_seq_one_letter_code
_entity_poly.pdbx_strand_id
1 'polypeptide(L)'
;MSTPPPRRCHYRRYAERMDRRLDALDRRSSWLGWARLSVVIAGGAGAWIAFSSGGSGAGWAVVVGAFALFYGLARVHRRVEAGRKRVRRWQQIKKEHGARLRRDWDALPPAPSRDRQSEAAPPPDEAHPFAPGLNLTGPRSLLRLIDTCATEGGRRRLRRWLLDPSPERACTLRRQALVKELAPRALFRDRLALEGRRAAGSTTDDPRRWSDRALRRWLQGDADPRPLLPWVLGLGALGAANVVLAVLSGVPAPAGGVSLSRKAPAGRRAACARAARAPALQQQRR
;
A
#
# COMPACT_ATOMS: atom_id res chain seq x y z
N MET A 1 -9.93 -21.62 -39.91
CA MET A 1 -10.37 -21.67 -38.50
C MET A 1 -9.20 -22.11 -37.62
N SER A 2 -8.45 -21.14 -37.07
CA SER A 2 -7.36 -21.42 -36.13
C SER A 2 -7.94 -21.73 -34.75
N THR A 3 -7.94 -23.00 -34.35
CA THR A 3 -8.24 -23.41 -32.97
C THR A 3 -7.25 -22.69 -32.04
N PRO A 4 -7.72 -21.83 -31.11
CA PRO A 4 -6.81 -21.19 -30.18
C PRO A 4 -6.11 -22.28 -29.35
N PRO A 5 -4.79 -22.21 -29.16
CA PRO A 5 -4.06 -23.21 -28.39
C PRO A 5 -4.68 -23.35 -26.99
N PRO A 6 -4.63 -24.54 -26.37
CA PRO A 6 -5.27 -24.78 -25.09
C PRO A 6 -4.73 -23.77 -24.06
N ARG A 7 -5.57 -22.80 -23.69
CA ARG A 7 -5.22 -21.66 -22.82
C ARG A 7 -4.50 -22.12 -21.53
N ARG A 8 -4.78 -23.36 -21.10
CA ARG A 8 -4.18 -24.06 -19.95
C ARG A 8 -2.65 -24.21 -20.04
N CYS A 9 -2.10 -24.62 -21.18
CA CYS A 9 -0.65 -24.78 -21.35
C CYS A 9 0.09 -23.43 -21.28
N HIS A 10 -0.53 -22.37 -21.80
CA HIS A 10 0.04 -21.02 -21.76
C HIS A 10 0.13 -20.48 -20.32
N TYR A 11 -0.91 -20.67 -19.50
CA TYR A 11 -0.86 -20.25 -18.10
C TYR A 11 0.16 -21.02 -17.26
N ARG A 12 0.32 -22.34 -17.49
CA ARG A 12 1.29 -23.16 -16.76
C ARG A 12 2.73 -22.76 -17.08
N ARG A 13 3.08 -22.64 -18.37
CA ARG A 13 4.41 -22.18 -18.81
C ARG A 13 4.71 -20.74 -18.41
N TYR A 14 3.69 -19.89 -18.30
CA TYR A 14 3.85 -18.54 -17.77
C TYR A 14 4.11 -18.54 -16.25
N ALA A 15 3.40 -19.38 -15.49
CA ALA A 15 3.60 -19.54 -14.06
C ALA A 15 5.02 -20.04 -13.75
N GLU A 16 5.48 -21.08 -14.43
CA GLU A 16 6.83 -21.65 -14.28
C GLU A 16 7.93 -20.61 -14.59
N ARG A 17 7.77 -19.80 -15.64
CA ARG A 17 8.71 -18.71 -15.96
C ARG A 17 8.76 -17.63 -14.87
N MET A 18 7.62 -17.34 -14.23
CA MET A 18 7.57 -16.38 -13.12
C MET A 18 8.17 -16.97 -11.84
N ASP A 19 7.95 -18.25 -11.55
CA ASP A 19 8.57 -18.95 -10.42
C ASP A 19 10.11 -18.90 -10.52
N ARG A 20 10.71 -19.25 -11.67
CA ARG A 20 12.17 -19.15 -11.85
C ARG A 20 12.72 -17.74 -11.63
N ARG A 21 11.98 -16.71 -12.06
CA ARG A 21 12.36 -15.31 -11.82
C ARG A 21 12.29 -14.97 -10.33
N LEU A 22 11.24 -15.44 -9.64
CA LEU A 22 11.13 -15.27 -8.20
C LEU A 22 12.28 -15.96 -7.47
N ASP A 23 12.61 -17.20 -7.81
CA ASP A 23 13.71 -17.93 -7.19
C ASP A 23 15.06 -17.21 -7.36
N ALA A 24 15.31 -16.64 -8.54
CA ALA A 24 16.51 -15.83 -8.78
C ALA A 24 16.54 -14.54 -7.93
N LEU A 25 15.39 -13.87 -7.78
CA LEU A 25 15.25 -12.70 -6.90
C LEU A 25 15.36 -13.07 -5.41
N ASP A 26 14.85 -14.24 -5.02
CA ASP A 26 14.89 -14.79 -3.67
C ASP A 26 16.35 -15.05 -3.26
N ARG A 27 17.14 -15.72 -4.12
CA ARG A 27 18.59 -15.95 -3.90
C ARG A 27 19.39 -14.65 -3.80
N ARG A 28 19.08 -13.64 -4.61
CA ARG A 28 19.71 -12.32 -4.51
C ARG A 28 19.34 -11.60 -3.22
N SER A 29 18.08 -11.69 -2.80
CA SER A 29 17.61 -11.07 -1.55
C SER A 29 18.28 -11.71 -0.33
N SER A 30 18.41 -13.04 -0.30
CA SER A 30 19.09 -13.75 0.80
C SER A 30 20.58 -13.44 0.86
N TRP A 31 21.29 -13.45 -0.27
CA TRP A 31 22.71 -13.08 -0.31
C TRP A 31 22.95 -11.64 0.15
N LEU A 32 22.09 -10.69 -0.27
CA LEU A 32 22.15 -9.30 0.22
C LEU A 32 21.88 -9.18 1.72
N GLY A 33 21.04 -10.05 2.28
CA GLY A 33 20.81 -10.14 3.73
C GLY A 33 22.08 -10.56 4.48
N TRP A 34 22.75 -11.62 4.02
CA TRP A 34 24.02 -12.08 4.57
C TRP A 34 25.15 -11.06 4.38
N ALA A 35 25.27 -10.45 3.21
CA ALA A 35 26.25 -9.41 2.93
C ALA A 35 26.13 -8.20 3.89
N ARG A 36 24.90 -7.83 4.25
CA ARG A 36 24.66 -6.76 5.23
C ARG A 36 25.18 -7.13 6.63
N LEU A 37 25.00 -8.38 7.05
CA LEU A 37 25.52 -8.89 8.32
C LEU A 37 27.05 -8.87 8.32
N SER A 38 27.67 -9.32 7.22
CA SER A 38 29.13 -9.28 7.05
C SER A 38 29.69 -7.85 7.11
N VAL A 39 29.02 -6.86 6.51
CA VAL A 39 29.43 -5.44 6.58
C VAL A 39 29.39 -4.90 8.01
N VAL A 40 28.38 -5.27 8.81
CA VAL A 40 28.29 -4.84 10.21
C VAL A 40 29.41 -5.46 11.05
N ILE A 41 29.66 -6.76 10.88
CA ILE A 41 30.71 -7.49 11.61
C ILE A 41 32.09 -6.95 11.23
N ALA A 42 32.39 -6.84 9.92
CA ALA A 42 33.66 -6.35 9.43
C ALA A 42 33.89 -4.87 9.76
N GLY A 43 32.84 -4.04 9.66
CA GLY A 43 32.89 -2.64 10.04
C GLY A 43 33.14 -2.45 11.53
N GLY A 44 32.51 -3.25 12.39
CA GLY A 44 32.73 -3.23 13.84
C GLY A 44 34.15 -3.68 14.22
N ALA A 45 34.64 -4.78 13.62
CA ALA A 45 36.00 -5.26 13.84
C ALA A 45 37.05 -4.26 13.35
N GLY A 46 36.85 -3.67 12.17
CA GLY A 46 37.74 -2.64 11.61
C GLY A 46 37.77 -1.36 12.45
N ALA A 47 36.62 -0.92 12.96
CA ALA A 47 36.56 0.22 13.87
C ALA A 47 37.30 -0.07 15.17
N TRP A 48 37.12 -1.25 15.77
CA TRP A 48 37.81 -1.65 16.99
C TRP A 48 39.34 -1.64 16.84
N ILE A 49 39.87 -2.17 15.73
CA ILE A 49 41.31 -2.16 15.41
C ILE A 49 41.84 -0.73 15.17
N ALA A 50 41.07 0.10 14.48
CA ALA A 50 41.45 1.49 14.19
C ALA A 50 41.45 2.38 15.45
N PHE A 51 40.55 2.11 16.41
CA PHE A 51 40.55 2.78 17.71
C PHE A 51 41.63 2.26 18.65
N SER A 52 41.94 0.95 18.63
CA SER A 52 43.01 0.39 19.48
C SER A 52 44.42 0.81 19.04
N SER A 53 44.60 1.21 17.78
CA SER A 53 45.85 1.76 17.25
C SER A 53 46.05 3.27 17.52
N GLY A 54 45.14 3.92 18.26
CA GLY A 54 45.26 5.32 18.68
C GLY A 54 44.89 6.36 17.60
N GLY A 55 44.50 5.93 16.40
CA GLY A 55 44.11 6.81 15.30
C GLY A 55 42.65 7.23 15.35
N SER A 56 42.29 8.24 16.15
CA SER A 56 40.90 8.71 16.31
C SER A 56 40.23 9.07 14.96
N GLY A 57 40.97 9.71 14.05
CA GLY A 57 40.47 10.05 12.71
C GLY A 57 40.28 8.84 11.80
N ALA A 58 41.18 7.86 11.87
CA ALA A 58 41.07 6.61 11.10
C ALA A 58 39.87 5.77 11.57
N GLY A 59 39.63 5.70 12.89
CA GLY A 59 38.45 5.03 13.45
C GLY A 59 37.13 5.61 12.94
N TRP A 60 36.99 6.95 12.97
CA TRP A 60 35.80 7.62 12.43
C TRP A 60 35.64 7.42 10.92
N ALA A 61 36.74 7.44 10.15
CA ALA A 61 36.69 7.16 8.71
C ALA A 61 36.16 5.75 8.40
N VAL A 62 36.59 4.74 9.16
CA VAL A 62 36.10 3.35 9.02
C VAL A 62 34.62 3.25 9.35
N VAL A 63 34.17 3.91 10.42
CA VAL A 63 32.75 3.92 10.82
C VAL A 63 31.88 4.56 9.73
N VAL A 64 32.27 5.73 9.22
CA VAL A 64 31.55 6.42 8.15
C VAL A 64 31.52 5.59 6.86
N GLY A 65 32.65 4.98 6.49
CA GLY A 65 32.74 4.09 5.33
C GLY A 65 31.84 2.87 5.45
N ALA A 66 31.83 2.20 6.61
CA ALA A 66 30.95 1.08 6.89
C ALA A 66 29.46 1.48 6.85
N PHE A 67 29.11 2.65 7.40
CA PHE A 67 27.75 3.19 7.33
C PHE A 67 27.32 3.49 5.89
N ALA A 68 28.18 4.12 5.10
CA ALA A 68 27.91 4.42 3.69
C ALA A 68 27.71 3.13 2.87
N LEU A 69 28.56 2.13 3.08
CA LEU A 69 28.46 0.83 2.43
C LEU A 69 27.18 0.11 2.83
N PHE A 70 26.86 0.06 4.12
CA PHE A 70 25.61 -0.50 4.64
C PHE A 70 24.38 0.18 4.04
N TYR A 71 24.40 1.51 3.97
CA TYR A 71 23.29 2.30 3.41
C TYR A 71 23.10 2.03 1.91
N GLY A 72 24.19 1.98 1.14
CA GLY A 72 24.18 1.60 -0.27
C GLY A 72 23.57 0.21 -0.48
N LEU A 73 24.02 -0.77 0.29
CA LEU A 73 23.53 -2.14 0.25
C LEU A 73 22.05 -2.23 0.66
N ALA A 74 21.63 -1.49 1.68
CA ALA A 74 20.24 -1.40 2.11
C ALA A 74 19.34 -0.81 1.01
N ARG A 75 19.81 0.19 0.25
CA ARG A 75 19.06 0.75 -0.89
C ARG A 75 18.87 -0.27 -2.01
N VAL A 76 19.93 -1.01 -2.34
CA VAL A 76 19.88 -2.08 -3.35
C VAL A 76 18.92 -3.18 -2.90
N HIS A 77 19.04 -3.64 -1.65
CA HIS A 77 18.13 -4.63 -1.07
C HIS A 77 16.67 -4.18 -1.13
N ARG A 78 16.37 -2.93 -0.76
CA ARG A 78 15.01 -2.37 -0.87
C ARG A 78 14.50 -2.39 -2.32
N ARG A 79 15.34 -2.08 -3.31
CA ARG A 79 14.95 -2.13 -4.73
C ARG A 79 14.67 -3.58 -5.20
N VAL A 80 15.54 -4.52 -4.85
CA VAL A 80 15.36 -5.95 -5.17
C VAL A 80 14.08 -6.49 -4.53
N GLU A 81 13.86 -6.19 -3.26
CA GLU A 81 12.69 -6.63 -2.51
C GLU A 81 11.39 -6.00 -3.04
N ALA A 82 11.42 -4.73 -3.46
CA ALA A 82 10.29 -4.10 -4.15
C ALA A 82 9.97 -4.80 -5.49
N GLY A 83 10.99 -5.16 -6.27
CA GLY A 83 10.85 -5.93 -7.50
C GLY A 83 10.24 -7.31 -7.25
N ARG A 84 10.75 -8.03 -6.25
CA ARG A 84 10.25 -9.36 -5.83
C ARG A 84 8.77 -9.30 -5.45
N LYS A 85 8.40 -8.35 -4.59
CA LYS A 85 7.00 -8.14 -4.18
C LYS A 85 6.09 -7.87 -5.39
N ARG A 86 6.56 -7.09 -6.36
CA ARG A 86 5.80 -6.80 -7.60
C ARG A 86 5.54 -8.05 -8.42
N VAL A 87 6.58 -8.85 -8.67
CA VAL A 87 6.47 -10.10 -9.46
C VAL A 87 5.58 -11.12 -8.75
N ARG A 88 5.73 -11.28 -7.42
CA ARG A 88 4.87 -12.18 -6.61
C ARG A 88 3.40 -11.82 -6.72
N ARG A 89 3.05 -10.54 -6.59
CA ARG A 89 1.65 -10.09 -6.74
C ARG A 89 1.11 -10.35 -8.14
N TRP A 90 1.91 -10.08 -9.17
CA TRP A 90 1.52 -10.35 -10.55
C TRP A 90 1.25 -11.84 -10.79
N GLN A 91 2.13 -12.70 -10.25
CA GLN A 91 1.97 -14.14 -10.34
C GLN A 91 0.70 -14.61 -9.64
N GLN A 92 0.41 -14.10 -8.43
CA GLN A 92 -0.80 -14.43 -7.69
C GLN A 92 -2.07 -14.04 -8.47
N ILE A 93 -2.10 -12.85 -9.08
CA ILE A 93 -3.22 -12.42 -9.94
C ILE A 93 -3.46 -13.43 -11.08
N LYS A 94 -2.38 -13.89 -11.75
CA LYS A 94 -2.50 -14.87 -12.84
C LYS A 94 -2.92 -16.26 -12.36
N LYS A 95 -2.42 -16.72 -11.22
CA LYS A 95 -2.84 -18.00 -10.60
C LYS A 95 -4.34 -17.96 -10.26
N GLU A 96 -4.82 -16.86 -9.69
CA GLU A 96 -6.24 -16.68 -9.40
C GLU A 96 -7.10 -16.63 -10.67
N HIS A 97 -6.68 -15.96 -11.74
CA HIS A 97 -7.41 -15.97 -13.02
C HIS A 97 -7.53 -17.40 -13.59
N GLY A 98 -6.47 -18.20 -13.47
CA GLY A 98 -6.49 -19.61 -13.84
C GLY A 98 -7.44 -20.44 -12.96
N ALA A 99 -7.48 -20.18 -11.65
CA ALA A 99 -8.42 -20.81 -10.72
C ALA A 99 -9.88 -20.45 -11.05
N ARG A 100 -10.16 -19.18 -11.37
CA ARG A 100 -11.49 -18.72 -11.81
C ARG A 100 -11.96 -19.49 -13.05
N LEU A 101 -11.10 -19.64 -14.05
CA LEU A 101 -11.42 -20.40 -15.27
C LEU A 101 -11.71 -21.88 -15.02
N ARG A 102 -11.12 -22.47 -13.97
CA ARG A 102 -11.36 -23.87 -13.57
C ARG A 102 -12.46 -24.01 -12.52
N ARG A 103 -13.04 -22.90 -12.02
CA ARG A 103 -13.95 -22.88 -10.88
C ARG A 103 -13.38 -23.59 -9.64
N ASP A 104 -12.06 -23.44 -9.45
CA ASP A 104 -11.30 -24.02 -8.35
C ASP A 104 -11.46 -23.14 -7.11
N TRP A 105 -12.43 -23.49 -6.26
CA TRP A 105 -12.84 -22.67 -5.12
C TRP A 105 -11.79 -22.61 -4.01
N ASP A 106 -10.90 -23.59 -3.91
CA ASP A 106 -9.89 -23.65 -2.85
C ASP A 106 -8.69 -22.76 -3.21
N ALA A 107 -8.36 -22.65 -4.49
CA ALA A 107 -7.35 -21.73 -4.99
C ALA A 107 -7.83 -20.27 -5.12
N LEU A 108 -9.13 -19.99 -4.94
CA LEU A 108 -9.68 -18.63 -4.96
C LEU A 108 -9.50 -17.92 -3.61
N PRO A 109 -9.39 -16.58 -3.59
CA PRO A 109 -9.41 -15.82 -2.35
C PRO A 109 -10.61 -16.22 -1.47
N PRO A 110 -10.41 -16.38 -0.14
CA PRO A 110 -11.48 -16.77 0.75
C PRO A 110 -12.61 -15.73 0.69
N ALA A 111 -13.85 -16.20 0.90
CA ALA A 111 -14.96 -15.28 1.08
C ALA A 111 -14.73 -14.48 2.37
N PRO A 112 -15.11 -13.19 2.42
CA PRO A 112 -15.10 -12.42 3.66
C PRO A 112 -16.00 -13.13 4.69
N SER A 113 -15.67 -12.99 5.97
CA SER A 113 -16.46 -13.58 7.06
C SER A 113 -17.93 -13.13 7.00
N ARG A 114 -18.83 -13.99 7.49
CA ARG A 114 -20.28 -13.79 7.46
C ARG A 114 -20.69 -12.46 8.13
N ASP A 115 -19.99 -12.07 9.18
CA ASP A 115 -20.25 -10.83 9.94
C ASP A 115 -20.10 -9.58 9.06
N ARG A 116 -19.11 -9.55 8.16
CA ARG A 116 -18.87 -8.43 7.24
C ARG A 116 -19.87 -8.41 6.07
N GLN A 117 -20.49 -9.55 5.77
CA GLN A 117 -21.53 -9.63 4.73
C GLN A 117 -22.84 -8.99 5.20
N SER A 118 -23.06 -8.90 6.51
CA SER A 118 -24.23 -8.25 7.12
C SER A 118 -24.16 -6.72 7.05
N GLU A 119 -22.96 -6.13 7.12
CA GLU A 119 -22.79 -4.67 7.31
C GLU A 119 -23.06 -3.79 6.06
N ALA A 120 -23.50 -4.36 4.93
CA ALA A 120 -23.55 -3.66 3.63
C ALA A 120 -24.93 -3.64 2.93
N ALA A 121 -25.89 -4.38 3.45
CA ALA A 121 -27.29 -4.52 3.00
C ALA A 121 -28.10 -5.17 4.15
N PRO A 122 -29.45 -5.09 4.16
CA PRO A 122 -30.28 -5.58 5.27
C PRO A 122 -30.00 -7.06 5.59
N PRO A 123 -30.42 -7.55 6.78
CA PRO A 123 -30.39 -8.97 7.10
C PRO A 123 -31.03 -9.82 5.98
N PRO A 124 -30.82 -11.14 5.98
CA PRO A 124 -31.49 -12.03 5.03
C PRO A 124 -33.00 -12.06 5.31
N ASP A 125 -33.68 -10.96 5.02
CA ASP A 125 -35.12 -10.92 4.90
C ASP A 125 -35.43 -11.66 3.60
N GLU A 126 -35.82 -12.91 3.80
CA GLU A 126 -36.83 -13.63 3.05
C GLU A 126 -36.95 -13.25 1.56
N ALA A 127 -36.34 -14.12 0.75
CA ALA A 127 -36.60 -14.30 -0.67
C ALA A 127 -36.17 -13.15 -1.59
N HIS A 128 -34.87 -12.89 -1.66
CA HIS A 128 -34.33 -12.50 -2.97
C HIS A 128 -34.67 -13.63 -3.96
N PRO A 129 -35.53 -13.41 -4.97
CA PRO A 129 -36.26 -14.52 -5.62
C PRO A 129 -35.36 -15.54 -6.31
N PHE A 130 -34.12 -15.16 -6.61
CA PHE A 130 -33.17 -15.97 -7.37
C PHE A 130 -31.78 -16.09 -6.72
N ALA A 131 -31.50 -15.43 -5.59
CA ALA A 131 -30.15 -15.44 -5.01
C ALA A 131 -29.68 -16.83 -4.52
N PRO A 132 -30.52 -17.65 -3.85
CA PRO A 132 -30.15 -19.02 -3.49
C PRO A 132 -30.02 -19.92 -4.72
N GLY A 133 -30.98 -19.85 -5.65
CA GLY A 133 -30.99 -20.67 -6.86
C GLY A 133 -29.78 -20.43 -7.77
N LEU A 134 -29.36 -19.17 -7.91
CA LEU A 134 -28.19 -18.79 -8.71
C LEU A 134 -26.88 -18.75 -7.92
N ASN A 135 -26.89 -19.11 -6.62
CA ASN A 135 -25.74 -19.03 -5.72
C ASN A 135 -25.03 -17.66 -5.82
N LEU A 136 -25.76 -16.55 -5.68
CA LEU A 136 -25.19 -15.22 -5.84
C LEU A 136 -24.24 -14.83 -4.69
N THR A 137 -24.49 -15.32 -3.47
CA THR A 137 -23.71 -15.07 -2.26
C THR A 137 -23.30 -16.39 -1.58
N GLY A 138 -22.28 -16.35 -0.72
CA GLY A 138 -21.77 -17.53 0.01
C GLY A 138 -20.42 -18.08 -0.48
N PRO A 139 -20.00 -19.27 0.03
CA PRO A 139 -18.66 -19.81 -0.18
C PRO A 139 -18.32 -20.19 -1.62
N ARG A 140 -19.30 -20.71 -2.38
CA ARG A 140 -19.16 -21.12 -3.79
C ARG A 140 -20.05 -20.28 -4.71
N SER A 141 -19.96 -18.96 -4.55
CA SER A 141 -20.89 -18.01 -5.17
C SER A 141 -20.40 -17.35 -6.45
N LEU A 142 -21.34 -16.90 -7.28
CA LEU A 142 -21.06 -16.09 -8.47
C LEU A 142 -20.30 -14.83 -8.10
N LEU A 143 -20.69 -14.13 -7.03
CA LEU A 143 -19.98 -12.95 -6.54
C LEU A 143 -18.50 -13.26 -6.27
N ARG A 144 -18.19 -14.38 -5.60
CA ARG A 144 -16.81 -14.79 -5.35
C ARG A 144 -16.04 -15.08 -6.65
N LEU A 145 -16.71 -15.60 -7.67
CA LEU A 145 -16.10 -15.95 -8.94
C LEU A 145 -15.76 -14.70 -9.79
N ILE A 146 -16.68 -13.74 -9.88
CA ILE A 146 -16.53 -12.57 -10.76
C ILE A 146 -15.83 -11.39 -10.08
N ASP A 147 -15.75 -11.39 -8.75
CA ASP A 147 -15.14 -10.30 -8.00
C ASP A 147 -13.63 -10.24 -8.24
N THR A 148 -13.25 -9.16 -8.94
CA THR A 148 -11.88 -8.74 -9.22
C THR A 148 -11.64 -7.32 -8.70
N CYS A 149 -12.53 -6.81 -7.84
CA CYS A 149 -12.46 -5.44 -7.33
C CYS A 149 -11.25 -5.29 -6.40
N ALA A 150 -10.44 -4.27 -6.65
CA ALA A 150 -9.31 -3.89 -5.81
C ALA A 150 -9.74 -3.28 -4.46
N THR A 151 -10.98 -2.79 -4.38
CA THR A 151 -11.51 -2.03 -3.23
C THR A 151 -12.73 -2.69 -2.63
N GLU A 152 -12.92 -2.51 -1.33
CA GLU A 152 -14.10 -3.05 -0.64
C GLU A 152 -15.40 -2.36 -1.11
N GLY A 153 -15.36 -1.04 -1.29
CA GLY A 153 -16.49 -0.30 -1.87
C GLY A 153 -16.89 -0.77 -3.28
N GLY A 154 -15.91 -1.16 -4.12
CA GLY A 154 -16.18 -1.75 -5.44
C GLY A 154 -16.89 -3.09 -5.34
N ARG A 155 -16.42 -3.98 -4.46
CA ARG A 155 -17.08 -5.26 -4.17
C ARG A 155 -18.50 -5.09 -3.67
N ARG A 156 -18.71 -4.15 -2.74
CA ARG A 156 -20.04 -3.84 -2.19
C ARG A 156 -21.00 -3.35 -3.28
N ARG A 157 -20.52 -2.48 -4.18
CA ARG A 157 -21.30 -2.01 -5.33
C ARG A 157 -21.64 -3.15 -6.29
N LEU A 158 -20.68 -4.01 -6.61
CA LEU A 158 -20.90 -5.19 -7.45
C LEU A 158 -21.94 -6.14 -6.83
N ARG A 159 -21.85 -6.41 -5.53
CA ARG A 159 -22.83 -7.20 -4.80
C ARG A 159 -24.23 -6.59 -4.89
N ARG A 160 -24.37 -5.27 -4.67
CA ARG A 160 -25.65 -4.57 -4.79
C ARG A 160 -26.25 -4.72 -6.19
N TRP A 161 -25.43 -4.64 -7.24
CA TRP A 161 -25.91 -4.85 -8.61
C TRP A 161 -26.34 -6.28 -8.90
N LEU A 162 -25.70 -7.29 -8.31
CA LEU A 162 -26.12 -8.69 -8.47
C LEU A 162 -27.41 -9.01 -7.71
N LEU A 163 -27.62 -8.35 -6.56
CA LEU A 163 -28.79 -8.51 -5.71
C LEU A 163 -29.88 -7.48 -6.00
N ASP A 164 -29.84 -6.82 -7.15
CA ASP A 164 -30.90 -5.91 -7.58
C ASP A 164 -31.96 -6.71 -8.37
N PRO A 165 -33.19 -6.88 -7.85
CA PRO A 165 -34.23 -7.65 -8.53
C PRO A 165 -34.80 -6.93 -9.76
N SER A 166 -34.67 -5.61 -9.88
CA SER A 166 -35.22 -4.81 -10.99
C SER A 166 -34.18 -3.81 -11.51
N PRO A 167 -33.13 -4.29 -12.21
CA PRO A 167 -32.06 -3.44 -12.69
C PRO A 167 -32.56 -2.55 -13.85
N GLU A 168 -32.29 -1.25 -13.74
CA GLU A 168 -32.59 -0.30 -14.80
C GLU A 168 -31.83 -0.65 -16.10
N ARG A 169 -32.57 -0.83 -17.21
CA ARG A 169 -32.03 -1.30 -18.50
C ARG A 169 -30.97 -0.36 -19.07
N ALA A 170 -31.21 0.94 -19.05
CA ALA A 170 -30.29 1.94 -19.59
C ALA A 170 -28.93 1.92 -18.85
N CYS A 171 -28.98 1.91 -17.52
CA CYS A 171 -27.79 1.76 -16.68
C CYS A 171 -27.04 0.45 -16.95
N THR A 172 -27.76 -0.66 -17.13
CA THR A 172 -27.17 -1.98 -17.41
C THR A 172 -26.46 -2.01 -18.76
N LEU A 173 -27.07 -1.50 -19.82
CA LEU A 173 -26.47 -1.42 -21.16
C LEU A 173 -25.21 -0.56 -21.16
N ARG A 174 -25.24 0.58 -20.46
CA ARG A 174 -24.05 1.44 -20.29
C ARG A 174 -22.89 0.70 -19.62
N ARG A 175 -23.16 -0.06 -18.55
CA ARG A 175 -22.14 -0.87 -17.87
C ARG A 175 -21.59 -1.96 -18.80
N GLN A 176 -22.45 -2.63 -19.56
CA GLN A 176 -22.02 -3.66 -20.53
C GLN A 176 -21.13 -3.07 -21.63
N ALA A 177 -21.42 -1.87 -22.12
CA ALA A 177 -20.57 -1.16 -23.08
C ALA A 177 -19.16 -0.90 -22.50
N LEU A 178 -19.08 -0.41 -21.26
CA LEU A 178 -17.80 -0.20 -20.58
C LEU A 178 -17.02 -1.51 -20.38
N VAL A 179 -17.71 -2.60 -20.02
CA VAL A 179 -17.08 -3.92 -19.89
C VAL A 179 -16.57 -4.42 -21.23
N LYS A 180 -17.31 -4.22 -22.33
CA LYS A 180 -16.88 -4.58 -23.69
C LYS A 180 -15.62 -3.81 -24.11
N GLU A 181 -15.52 -2.52 -23.76
CA GLU A 181 -14.32 -1.72 -24.03
C GLU A 181 -13.11 -2.20 -23.20
N LEU A 182 -13.34 -2.57 -21.94
CA LEU A 182 -12.29 -3.06 -21.03
C LEU A 182 -11.92 -4.53 -21.27
N ALA A 183 -12.76 -5.30 -21.95
CA ALA A 183 -12.58 -6.73 -22.24
C ALA A 183 -11.27 -7.06 -23.00
N PRO A 184 -10.88 -6.35 -24.07
CA PRO A 184 -9.62 -6.62 -24.78
C PRO A 184 -8.37 -6.11 -24.04
N ARG A 185 -8.50 -5.13 -23.13
CA ARG A 185 -7.37 -4.46 -22.46
C ARG A 185 -6.83 -5.24 -21.26
N ALA A 186 -6.38 -6.48 -21.48
CA ALA A 186 -5.94 -7.38 -20.41
C ALA A 186 -4.80 -6.81 -19.55
N LEU A 187 -3.79 -6.19 -20.16
CA LEU A 187 -2.65 -5.59 -19.45
C LEU A 187 -3.08 -4.44 -18.54
N PHE A 188 -4.02 -3.61 -18.99
CA PHE A 188 -4.55 -2.51 -18.20
C PHE A 188 -5.25 -3.05 -16.94
N ARG A 189 -6.11 -4.07 -17.09
CA ARG A 189 -6.80 -4.68 -15.94
C ARG A 189 -5.84 -5.30 -14.94
N ASP A 190 -4.82 -6.03 -15.41
CA ASP A 190 -3.83 -6.64 -14.52
C ASP A 190 -3.00 -5.58 -13.78
N ARG A 191 -2.62 -4.48 -14.48
CA ARG A 191 -1.92 -3.36 -13.86
C ARG A 191 -2.79 -2.66 -12.82
N LEU A 192 -4.07 -2.43 -13.12
CA LEU A 192 -5.02 -1.86 -12.18
C LEU A 192 -5.17 -2.74 -10.92
N ALA A 193 -5.30 -4.06 -11.10
CA ALA A 193 -5.36 -5.00 -9.99
C ALA A 193 -4.06 -5.03 -9.16
N LEU A 194 -2.90 -4.91 -9.81
CA LEU A 194 -1.60 -4.85 -9.15
C LEU A 194 -1.45 -3.61 -8.26
N GLU A 195 -1.79 -2.43 -8.79
CA GLU A 195 -1.72 -1.18 -8.04
C GLU A 195 -2.76 -1.16 -6.91
N GLY A 196 -3.94 -1.72 -7.15
CA GLY A 196 -4.94 -1.95 -6.10
C GLY A 196 -4.41 -2.77 -4.91
N ARG A 197 -3.75 -3.91 -5.19
CA ARG A 197 -3.10 -4.72 -4.14
C ARG A 197 -1.91 -4.04 -3.49
N ARG A 198 -1.25 -3.12 -4.20
CA ARG A 198 -0.17 -2.30 -3.61
C ARG A 198 -0.73 -1.34 -2.57
N ALA A 199 -1.90 -0.76 -2.82
CA ALA A 199 -2.55 0.17 -1.90
C ALA A 199 -3.22 -0.53 -0.70
N ALA A 200 -3.60 -1.81 -0.83
CA ALA A 200 -4.25 -2.58 0.24
C ALA A 200 -3.43 -2.75 1.53
N GLY A 201 -2.11 -2.62 1.46
CA GLY A 201 -1.19 -2.89 2.59
C GLY A 201 -1.19 -1.88 3.74
N SER A 202 -2.14 -0.95 3.80
CA SER A 202 -2.16 0.14 4.80
C SER A 202 -3.38 0.12 5.74
N THR A 203 -4.21 -0.92 5.74
CA THR A 203 -5.40 -0.98 6.62
C THR A 203 -5.75 -2.41 7.05
N THR A 204 -6.31 -2.53 8.25
CA THR A 204 -6.26 -3.72 9.13
C THR A 204 -7.23 -4.88 8.77
N ASP A 205 -8.12 -4.74 7.76
CA ASP A 205 -9.28 -5.65 7.63
C ASP A 205 -9.23 -6.71 6.50
N ASP A 206 -8.57 -6.45 5.37
CA ASP A 206 -8.26 -7.45 4.34
C ASP A 206 -6.95 -7.02 3.68
N PRO A 207 -5.82 -7.74 3.87
CA PRO A 207 -4.52 -7.34 3.35
C PRO A 207 -4.48 -7.29 1.81
N ARG A 208 -5.52 -7.77 1.12
CA ARG A 208 -5.62 -7.82 -0.34
C ARG A 208 -6.45 -6.68 -0.93
N ARG A 209 -7.29 -6.01 -0.15
CA ARG A 209 -8.19 -4.95 -0.63
C ARG A 209 -7.90 -3.63 0.03
N TRP A 210 -7.95 -2.59 -0.77
CA TRP A 210 -7.85 -1.23 -0.25
C TRP A 210 -9.19 -0.81 0.38
N SER A 211 -9.11 -0.27 1.59
CA SER A 211 -10.28 0.26 2.30
C SER A 211 -10.62 1.64 1.75
N ASP A 212 -11.80 1.79 1.17
CA ASP A 212 -12.30 3.11 0.73
C ASP A 212 -12.70 3.99 1.93
N ARG A 213 -12.88 3.40 3.12
CA ARG A 213 -13.22 4.10 4.38
C ARG A 213 -12.13 5.12 4.76
N ALA A 214 -10.86 4.74 4.67
CA ALA A 214 -9.74 5.63 5.02
C ALA A 214 -9.68 6.86 4.08
N LEU A 215 -9.86 6.65 2.77
CA LEU A 215 -9.92 7.76 1.81
C LEU A 215 -11.15 8.65 2.06
N ARG A 216 -12.32 8.06 2.34
CA ARG A 216 -13.53 8.84 2.62
C ARG A 216 -13.38 9.71 3.85
N ARG A 217 -12.84 9.17 4.95
CA ARG A 217 -12.53 9.96 6.16
C ARG A 217 -11.60 11.12 5.86
N TRP A 218 -10.54 10.86 5.07
CA TRP A 218 -9.61 11.92 4.66
C TRP A 218 -10.29 12.99 3.80
N LEU A 219 -11.11 12.61 2.81
CA LEU A 219 -11.87 13.54 1.98
C LEU A 219 -12.92 14.34 2.76
N GLN A 220 -13.47 13.75 3.83
CA GLN A 220 -14.47 14.38 4.69
C GLN A 220 -13.85 15.30 5.75
N GLY A 221 -12.51 15.42 5.80
CA GLY A 221 -11.81 16.29 6.75
C GLY A 221 -11.63 15.68 8.15
N ASP A 222 -12.17 14.48 8.40
CA ASP A 222 -12.04 13.75 9.67
C ASP A 222 -10.68 13.02 9.78
N ALA A 223 -9.66 13.49 9.07
CA ALA A 223 -8.32 12.94 9.21
C ALA A 223 -7.78 13.35 10.58
N ASP A 224 -7.88 12.44 11.56
CA ASP A 224 -7.21 12.57 12.84
C ASP A 224 -5.76 13.02 12.60
N PRO A 225 -5.36 14.22 13.06
CA PRO A 225 -3.98 14.63 13.00
C PRO A 225 -3.22 13.64 13.88
N ARG A 226 -2.45 12.74 13.24
CA ARG A 226 -1.58 11.82 13.97
C ARG A 226 -0.79 12.65 14.98
N PRO A 227 -0.85 12.36 16.28
CA PRO A 227 -0.17 13.18 17.26
C PRO A 227 1.32 13.14 16.93
N LEU A 228 1.85 14.28 16.46
CA LEU A 228 3.27 14.48 16.20
C LEU A 228 4.06 14.59 17.52
N LEU A 229 3.35 14.79 18.63
CA LEU A 229 3.86 14.98 19.97
C LEU A 229 4.84 13.87 20.43
N PRO A 230 4.57 12.56 20.30
CA PRO A 230 5.53 11.51 20.65
C PRO A 230 6.83 11.55 19.82
N TRP A 231 6.76 11.97 18.55
CA TRP A 231 7.96 12.12 17.72
C TRP A 231 8.76 13.36 18.10
N VAL A 232 8.10 14.47 18.43
CA VAL A 232 8.74 15.70 18.92
C VAL A 232 9.43 15.45 20.25
N LEU A 233 8.77 14.76 21.19
CA LEU A 233 9.36 14.39 22.47
C LEU A 233 10.52 13.40 22.31
N GLY A 234 10.37 12.39 21.46
CA GLY A 234 11.44 11.41 21.17
C GLY A 234 12.66 12.06 20.53
N LEU A 235 12.46 12.93 19.53
CA LEU A 235 13.55 13.66 18.88
C LEU A 235 14.18 14.71 19.80
N GLY A 236 13.37 15.35 20.66
CA GLY A 236 13.85 16.29 21.68
C GLY A 236 14.71 15.61 22.74
N ALA A 237 14.27 14.46 23.26
CA ALA A 237 15.03 13.66 24.21
C ALA A 237 16.35 13.15 23.59
N LEU A 238 16.30 12.72 22.32
CA LEU A 238 17.51 12.30 21.59
C LEU A 238 18.48 13.47 21.37
N GLY A 239 17.97 14.67 21.07
CA GLY A 239 18.77 15.88 20.97
C GLY A 239 19.43 16.25 22.31
N ALA A 240 18.67 16.21 23.41
CA ALA A 240 19.18 16.47 24.75
C ALA A 240 20.25 15.43 25.17
N ALA A 241 20.02 14.15 24.89
CA ALA A 241 20.99 13.09 25.16
C ALA A 241 22.31 13.31 24.40
N ASN A 242 22.25 13.73 23.13
CA ASN A 242 23.43 14.06 22.34
C ASN A 242 24.20 15.27 22.91
N VAL A 243 23.50 16.30 23.40
CA VAL A 243 24.13 17.46 24.05
C VAL A 243 24.82 17.07 25.35
N VAL A 244 24.15 16.26 26.18
CA VAL A 244 24.73 15.73 27.43
C VAL A 244 25.97 14.86 27.13
N LEU A 245 25.90 14.01 26.10
CA LEU A 245 27.06 13.22 25.67
C LEU A 245 28.21 14.10 25.16
N ALA A 246 27.93 15.19 24.45
CA ALA A 246 28.94 16.12 23.95
C ALA A 246 29.64 16.87 25.10
N VAL A 247 28.88 17.30 26.11
CA VAL A 247 29.41 17.95 27.32
C VAL A 247 30.26 16.97 28.15
N LEU A 248 29.79 15.73 28.32
CA LEU A 248 30.52 14.69 29.08
C LEU A 248 31.77 14.18 28.37
N SER A 249 31.82 14.21 27.04
CA SER A 249 32.98 13.78 26.24
C SER A 249 34.03 14.87 26.02
N GLY A 250 33.79 16.09 26.52
CA GLY A 250 34.73 17.22 26.39
C GLY A 250 34.90 17.74 24.96
N VAL A 251 34.02 17.33 24.03
CA VAL A 251 34.05 17.79 22.63
C VAL A 251 33.38 19.16 22.55
N PRO A 252 34.05 20.23 22.05
CA PRO A 252 33.43 21.53 21.90
C PRO A 252 32.27 21.45 20.90
N ALA A 253 31.07 21.84 21.35
CA ALA A 253 29.88 21.90 20.51
C ALA A 253 30.15 22.77 19.26
N PRO A 254 29.61 22.43 18.07
CA PRO A 254 29.74 23.29 16.90
C PRO A 254 29.02 24.61 17.20
N ALA A 255 29.81 25.67 17.41
CA ALA A 255 29.36 27.04 17.56
C ALA A 255 28.83 27.58 16.22
N GLY A 256 27.77 26.96 15.69
CA GLY A 256 26.95 27.49 14.61
C GLY A 256 25.82 28.29 15.20
N GLY A 257 26.12 29.49 15.71
CA GLY A 257 25.10 30.44 16.13
C GLY A 257 24.21 30.79 14.95
N VAL A 258 22.97 30.29 14.94
CA VAL A 258 21.93 30.79 14.04
C VAL A 258 21.55 32.19 14.55
N SER A 259 22.29 33.20 14.10
CA SER A 259 21.90 34.60 14.26
C SER A 259 20.66 34.85 13.40
N LEU A 260 19.48 34.70 14.00
CA LEU A 260 18.22 35.18 13.45
C LEU A 260 18.25 36.71 13.47
N SER A 261 18.94 37.31 12.50
CA SER A 261 18.85 38.73 12.22
C SER A 261 17.41 39.04 11.77
N ARG A 262 16.60 39.56 12.69
CA ARG A 262 15.32 40.21 12.40
C ARG A 262 15.59 41.42 11.52
N LYS A 263 15.61 41.24 10.19
CA LYS A 263 15.32 42.35 9.27
C LYS A 263 13.81 42.44 9.11
N ALA A 264 13.21 43.40 9.81
CA ALA A 264 11.87 43.88 9.51
C ALA A 264 11.86 44.56 8.13
N PRO A 265 10.94 44.21 7.22
CA PRO A 265 10.60 45.09 6.11
C PRO A 265 9.48 46.03 6.56
N ALA A 266 9.85 47.30 6.73
CA ALA A 266 8.91 48.41 6.78
C ALA A 266 8.17 48.55 5.44
N GLY A 267 6.85 48.72 5.51
CA GLY A 267 6.06 49.51 4.57
C GLY A 267 5.87 48.98 3.15
N ARG A 268 4.69 48.45 2.88
CA ARG A 268 3.87 48.91 1.74
C ARG A 268 2.38 48.65 2.00
N ARG A 269 1.66 49.76 2.18
CA ARG A 269 0.21 49.89 2.11
C ARG A 269 -0.27 49.52 0.70
N ALA A 270 -1.40 48.80 0.62
CA ALA A 270 -2.48 48.91 -0.38
C ALA A 270 -3.32 47.61 -0.28
N ALA A 271 -4.51 47.65 0.34
CA ALA A 271 -5.79 48.06 -0.25
C ALA A 271 -6.54 46.90 -0.90
N CYS A 272 -7.58 46.44 -0.18
CA CYS A 272 -8.87 45.83 -0.58
C CYS A 272 -9.30 44.95 0.61
N ALA A 273 -10.14 45.36 1.57
CA ALA A 273 -11.52 45.82 1.44
C ALA A 273 -12.29 44.95 0.42
N ARG A 274 -13.39 44.27 0.71
CA ARG A 274 -14.40 44.39 1.76
C ARG A 274 -15.42 43.25 1.51
N ALA A 275 -16.10 42.79 2.57
CA ALA A 275 -17.39 42.09 2.55
C ALA A 275 -17.42 40.67 1.95
N ALA A 276 -18.14 39.69 2.48
CA ALA A 276 -19.38 39.77 3.24
C ALA A 276 -19.44 38.69 4.34
N ARG A 277 -19.94 39.12 5.51
CA ARG A 277 -20.44 38.30 6.60
C ARG A 277 -21.96 38.19 6.47
N ALA A 278 -22.47 37.01 6.84
CA ALA A 278 -23.78 36.71 7.45
C ALA A 278 -25.01 36.56 6.52
N PRO A 279 -26.13 35.96 6.99
CA PRO A 279 -26.37 35.20 8.23
C PRO A 279 -27.07 33.83 8.03
N ALA A 280 -27.16 33.09 9.13
CA ALA A 280 -28.10 31.99 9.35
C ALA A 280 -29.54 32.51 9.58
N LEU A 281 -30.52 31.80 9.01
CA LEU A 281 -31.94 31.72 9.40
C LEU A 281 -32.34 30.27 9.12
N GLN A 282 -32.47 29.37 10.10
CA GLN A 282 -33.59 29.17 11.02
C GLN A 282 -34.93 28.82 10.33
N GLN A 283 -35.36 27.58 10.59
CA GLN A 283 -36.74 27.09 10.81
C GLN A 283 -37.72 26.78 9.65
N GLN A 284 -38.13 25.50 9.69
CA GLN A 284 -39.52 24.97 9.74
C GLN A 284 -40.40 24.81 8.48
N ARG A 285 -41.01 23.61 8.45
CA ARG A 285 -42.35 23.23 7.94
C ARG A 285 -42.59 23.31 6.43
N ARG A 286 -42.63 22.16 5.76
CA ARG A 286 -43.83 21.33 5.50
C ARG A 286 -43.41 20.00 4.88
#